data_AF-A8MEF1-F1
#
_entry.id   AF-A8MEF1-F1
#
_cell.length_a   1.000
_cell.length_b   1.000
_cell.length_c   1.000
_cell.angle_alpha   90.00
_cell.angle_beta   90.00
_cell.angle_gamma   90.00
#
_symmetry.space_group_name_H-M   'P 1'
#
loop_
_entity.id
_entity.type
_entity.pdbx_description
1 polymer ?
#
loop_
_entity_poly.entity_id
_entity_poly.type
_entity_poly.pdbx_seq_one_letter_code
_entity_poly.pdbx_strand_id
1 'polypeptide(L)'
;MFWERKRKIEDLSKKIIRMSQGDLTFQLDDKGDKDFGGIANSINQLIYGFRNFIGNVSTTNEKTLNFAIELENNARYISDASADVASAVIDIASEATTQNQAVFQAKEYTEKMEKDALNILEQSVKTKMISKEMVSVVKDSTEVFDQVANLLNLSSNWSIDLSNKMNSLKNEAEKIQQITSVVTNISENTNLLALNASIEAARAGDSGRGFAVVAGEVKKLAEQSSESAEEIESIINSIVTKVNDITDEIEEQVGQSKENIKTVNQSKVLLDQILDSTESTYEAVESIHSLAQEEVELIKIFNDIIEKIAFATEKSTAFAQEAAASGQEQTASVQVMFESIQKLTSMTNEVQNIVNGFVKEFVMDEKIKALVNRGLKALEEISQLREIDAMDPSNCEKILRNEMKKQEVFELLAIMNKSGDSKAIILKGLDSSQDLQGNYSHRPYFQEAIKGDHFISKPYISLSTYTYCVTIAVPIIAHQREIIGIVMGDLSLEN
;
A
#
# COMPACT_ATOMS: atom_id res chain seq x y z
N MET A 1 70.98 76.88 -10.14
CA MET A 1 70.55 76.12 -11.34
C MET A 1 71.08 74.68 -11.37
N PHE A 2 72.41 74.40 -11.36
CA PHE A 2 72.94 73.02 -11.40
C PHE A 2 72.58 72.15 -10.18
N TRP A 3 72.80 72.66 -8.96
CA TRP A 3 72.52 71.95 -7.71
C TRP A 3 71.02 71.64 -7.50
N GLU A 4 70.15 72.50 -8.03
CA GLU A 4 68.70 72.34 -7.96
C GLU A 4 68.20 71.27 -8.93
N ARG A 5 68.77 71.21 -10.15
CA ARG A 5 68.51 70.11 -11.10
C ARG A 5 69.02 68.76 -10.59
N LYS A 6 70.21 68.73 -9.97
CA LYS A 6 70.76 67.50 -9.35
C LYS A 6 69.84 66.96 -8.24
N ARG A 7 69.35 67.84 -7.35
CA ARG A 7 68.40 67.45 -6.28
C ARG A 7 67.09 66.90 -6.84
N LYS A 8 66.56 67.48 -7.93
CA LYS A 8 65.35 66.98 -8.60
C LYS A 8 65.55 65.61 -9.25
N ILE A 9 66.71 65.35 -9.84
CA ILE A 9 67.07 64.02 -10.41
C ILE A 9 67.20 62.97 -9.29
N GLU A 10 67.85 63.32 -8.18
CA GLU A 10 67.98 62.41 -7.03
C GLU A 10 66.62 62.08 -6.39
N ASP A 11 65.70 63.05 -6.29
CA ASP A 11 64.33 62.82 -5.81
C ASP A 11 63.55 61.91 -6.77
N LEU A 12 63.62 62.19 -8.07
CA LEU A 12 62.97 61.38 -9.11
C LEU A 12 63.50 59.93 -9.09
N SER A 13 64.82 59.75 -8.98
CA SER A 13 65.43 58.43 -8.89
C SER A 13 64.97 57.66 -7.65
N LYS A 14 64.86 58.32 -6.49
CA LYS A 14 64.35 57.67 -5.27
C LYS A 14 62.89 57.22 -5.42
N LYS A 15 62.06 58.05 -6.05
CA LYS A 15 60.65 57.72 -6.29
C LYS A 15 60.49 56.59 -7.31
N ILE A 16 61.29 56.56 -8.37
CA ILE A 16 61.32 55.42 -9.32
C ILE A 16 61.76 54.13 -8.61
N ILE A 17 62.73 54.19 -7.69
CA ILE A 17 63.12 53.02 -6.89
C ILE A 17 61.95 52.53 -6.02
N ARG A 18 61.22 53.43 -5.35
CA ARG A 18 60.00 53.08 -4.60
C ARG A 18 58.96 52.41 -5.50
N MET A 19 58.71 52.97 -6.68
CA MET A 19 57.82 52.39 -7.68
C MET A 19 58.25 50.98 -8.11
N SER A 20 59.55 50.77 -8.33
CA SER A 20 60.10 49.44 -8.68
C SER A 20 59.96 48.40 -7.56
N GLN A 21 59.80 48.86 -6.32
CA GLN A 21 59.53 48.03 -5.14
C GLN A 21 58.03 47.79 -4.93
N GLY A 22 57.19 48.26 -5.86
CA GLY A 22 55.74 48.11 -5.84
C GLY A 22 55.01 49.27 -5.21
N ASP A 23 55.69 50.28 -4.67
CA ASP A 23 55.01 51.43 -4.08
C ASP A 23 54.46 52.36 -5.17
N LEU A 24 53.17 52.22 -5.45
CA LEU A 24 52.45 53.05 -6.41
C LEU A 24 51.71 54.20 -5.72
N THR A 25 51.95 54.50 -4.44
CA THR A 25 51.11 55.43 -3.65
C THR A 25 51.44 56.91 -3.82
N PHE A 26 52.48 57.25 -4.59
CA PHE A 26 52.95 58.63 -4.73
C PHE A 26 52.65 59.22 -6.12
N GLN A 27 52.63 60.55 -6.20
CA GLN A 27 52.59 61.32 -7.43
C GLN A 27 53.85 62.19 -7.56
N LEU A 28 54.33 62.38 -8.79
CA LEU A 28 55.41 63.32 -9.10
C LEU A 28 54.84 64.70 -9.37
N ASP A 29 55.49 65.73 -8.82
CA ASP A 29 55.18 67.13 -9.11
C ASP A 29 55.52 67.45 -10.58
N ASP A 30 54.48 67.74 -11.36
CA ASP A 30 54.55 68.07 -12.78
C ASP A 30 54.59 69.58 -13.04
N LYS A 31 54.46 70.42 -12.00
CA LYS A 31 54.45 71.88 -12.08
C LYS A 31 55.89 72.41 -12.08
N GLY A 32 56.56 72.38 -13.23
CA GLY A 32 57.93 72.86 -13.36
C GLY A 32 58.47 73.00 -14.79
N ASP A 33 59.80 73.17 -14.89
CA ASP A 33 60.61 73.29 -16.12
C ASP A 33 60.19 72.25 -17.18
N LYS A 34 60.03 72.66 -18.46
CA LYS A 34 59.37 71.86 -19.53
C LYS A 34 59.91 70.42 -19.65
N ASP A 35 61.22 70.25 -19.44
CA ASP A 35 61.88 68.94 -19.57
C ASP A 35 61.60 68.00 -18.39
N PHE A 36 61.55 68.52 -17.15
CA PHE A 36 61.29 67.70 -15.96
C PHE A 36 59.78 67.46 -15.74
N GLY A 37 58.95 68.46 -16.04
CA GLY A 37 57.49 68.32 -16.00
C GLY A 37 56.99 67.25 -16.98
N GLY A 38 57.58 67.16 -18.18
CA GLY A 38 57.21 66.13 -19.16
C GLY A 38 57.53 64.69 -18.71
N ILE A 39 58.68 64.48 -18.05
CA ILE A 39 59.07 63.17 -17.50
C ILE A 39 58.19 62.81 -16.29
N ALA A 40 57.94 63.78 -15.39
CA ALA A 40 57.05 63.59 -14.24
C ALA A 40 55.64 63.18 -14.69
N ASN A 41 55.10 63.86 -15.70
CA ASN A 41 53.80 63.53 -16.28
C ASN A 41 53.78 62.12 -16.91
N SER A 42 54.80 61.75 -17.67
CA SER A 42 54.87 60.41 -18.29
C SER A 42 54.95 59.28 -17.26
N ILE A 43 55.68 59.49 -16.16
CA ILE A 43 55.75 58.53 -15.05
C ILE A 43 54.43 58.50 -14.27
N ASN A 44 53.76 59.64 -14.07
CA ASN A 44 52.42 59.66 -13.44
C ASN A 44 51.40 58.87 -14.29
N GLN A 45 51.43 58.99 -15.62
CA GLN A 45 50.59 58.16 -16.51
C GLN A 45 50.91 56.67 -16.37
N LEU A 46 52.18 56.32 -16.21
CA LEU A 46 52.62 54.94 -16.02
C LEU A 46 52.16 54.39 -14.65
N ILE A 47 52.29 55.18 -13.58
CA ILE A 47 51.74 54.87 -12.24
C ILE A 47 50.23 54.63 -12.34
N TYR A 48 49.50 55.52 -13.01
CA TYR A 48 48.06 55.37 -13.25
C TYR A 48 47.71 54.08 -14.00
N GLY A 49 48.46 53.74 -15.06
CA GLY A 49 48.28 52.50 -15.81
C GLY A 49 48.49 51.25 -14.93
N PHE A 50 49.51 51.23 -14.09
CA PHE A 50 49.73 50.13 -13.14
C PHE A 50 48.65 50.06 -12.06
N ARG A 51 48.23 51.20 -11.51
CA ARG A 51 47.14 51.27 -10.54
C ARG A 51 45.85 50.68 -11.12
N ASN A 52 45.50 51.02 -12.36
CA ASN A 52 44.37 50.43 -13.07
C ASN A 52 44.52 48.91 -13.25
N PHE A 53 45.69 48.45 -13.70
CA PHE A 53 45.96 47.02 -13.86
C PHE A 53 45.82 46.25 -12.53
N ILE A 54 46.48 46.71 -11.47
CA ILE A 54 46.40 46.10 -10.12
C ILE A 54 44.95 46.10 -9.62
N GLY A 55 44.22 47.17 -9.91
CA GLY A 55 42.83 47.27 -9.55
C GLY A 55 41.90 46.25 -10.23
N ASN A 56 42.08 46.05 -11.53
CA ASN A 56 41.36 45.03 -12.29
C ASN A 56 41.71 43.61 -11.81
N VAL A 57 42.99 43.37 -11.49
CA VAL A 57 43.45 42.10 -10.91
C VAL A 57 42.79 41.86 -9.55
N SER A 58 42.77 42.84 -8.66
CA SER A 58 42.12 42.73 -7.34
C SER A 58 40.63 42.39 -7.47
N THR A 59 39.92 43.08 -8.36
CA THR A 59 38.48 42.85 -8.58
C THR A 59 38.20 41.47 -9.14
N THR A 60 39.01 41.03 -10.11
CA THR A 60 38.86 39.70 -10.70
C THR A 60 39.15 38.61 -9.66
N ASN A 61 40.15 38.84 -8.81
CA ASN A 61 40.51 37.95 -7.71
C ASN A 61 39.39 37.82 -6.66
N GLU A 62 38.79 38.95 -6.24
CA GLU A 62 37.63 38.98 -5.34
C GLU A 62 36.44 38.19 -5.91
N LYS A 63 36.12 38.38 -7.20
CA LYS A 63 35.06 37.61 -7.88
C LYS A 63 35.38 36.12 -7.92
N THR A 64 36.64 35.76 -8.17
CA THR A 64 37.09 34.35 -8.23
C THR A 64 36.98 33.69 -6.86
N LEU A 65 37.36 34.39 -5.78
CA LEU A 65 37.22 33.89 -4.42
C LEU A 65 35.74 33.65 -4.06
N ASN A 66 34.86 34.59 -4.39
CA ASN A 66 33.42 34.42 -4.15
C ASN A 66 32.85 33.23 -4.92
N PHE A 67 33.24 33.04 -6.19
CA PHE A 67 32.84 31.88 -6.99
C PHE A 67 33.36 30.55 -6.40
N ALA A 68 34.58 30.53 -5.84
CA ALA A 68 35.11 29.35 -5.16
C ALA A 68 34.28 28.96 -3.93
N ILE A 69 33.82 29.94 -3.14
CA ILE A 69 32.94 29.71 -1.98
C ILE A 69 31.58 29.14 -2.42
N GLU A 70 31.00 29.68 -3.49
CA GLU A 70 29.75 29.17 -4.06
C GLU A 70 29.91 27.73 -4.56
N LEU A 71 31.02 27.43 -5.23
CA LEU A 71 31.34 26.08 -5.70
C LEU A 71 31.52 25.09 -4.54
N GLU A 72 32.11 25.52 -3.40
CA GLU A 72 32.20 24.71 -2.18
C GLU A 72 30.82 24.34 -1.62
N ASN A 73 29.89 25.29 -1.57
CA ASN A 73 28.54 25.04 -1.10
C ASN A 73 27.80 24.06 -2.02
N ASN A 74 27.95 24.22 -3.33
CA ASN A 74 27.37 23.28 -4.31
C ASN A 74 27.98 21.88 -4.18
N ALA A 75 29.30 21.76 -3.97
CA ALA A 75 29.96 20.48 -3.75
C ALA A 75 29.44 19.77 -2.48
N ARG A 76 29.22 20.51 -1.37
CA ARG A 76 28.60 19.98 -0.14
C ARG A 76 27.19 19.45 -0.41
N TYR A 77 26.37 20.24 -1.10
CA TYR A 77 25.01 19.82 -1.47
C TYR A 77 25.00 18.51 -2.29
N ILE A 78 25.92 18.38 -3.26
CA ILE A 78 26.05 17.15 -4.06
C ILE A 78 26.52 15.97 -3.18
N SER A 79 27.42 16.21 -2.22
CA SER A 79 27.86 15.19 -1.25
C SER A 79 26.69 14.65 -0.42
N ASP A 80 25.87 15.54 0.13
CA ASP A 80 24.73 15.17 0.97
C ASP A 80 23.69 14.38 0.15
N ALA A 81 23.36 14.87 -1.05
CA ALA A 81 22.46 14.16 -1.96
C ALA A 81 22.98 12.77 -2.35
N SER A 82 24.29 12.60 -2.47
CA SER A 82 24.91 11.29 -2.77
C SER A 82 24.77 10.32 -1.58
N ALA A 83 24.85 10.82 -0.35
CA ALA A 83 24.61 10.02 0.86
C ALA A 83 23.15 9.56 0.96
N ASP A 84 22.20 10.44 0.61
CA ASP A 84 20.77 10.10 0.56
C ASP A 84 20.51 9.00 -0.47
N VAL A 85 21.12 9.08 -1.66
CA VAL A 85 21.05 8.04 -2.70
C VAL A 85 21.61 6.71 -2.16
N ALA A 86 22.75 6.72 -1.47
CA ALA A 86 23.31 5.51 -0.89
C ALA A 86 22.39 4.87 0.15
N SER A 87 21.73 5.67 0.99
CA SER A 87 20.73 5.18 1.95
C SER A 87 19.54 4.54 1.23
N ALA A 88 18.99 5.20 0.21
CA ALA A 88 17.86 4.68 -0.57
C ALA A 88 18.21 3.34 -1.24
N VAL A 89 19.45 3.16 -1.69
CA VAL A 89 19.91 1.89 -2.28
C VAL A 89 19.93 0.76 -1.26
N ILE A 90 20.35 1.02 -0.01
CA ILE A 90 20.33 0.03 1.07
C ILE A 90 18.89 -0.41 1.36
N ASP A 91 17.97 0.55 1.44
CA ASP A 91 16.55 0.28 1.68
C ASP A 91 15.95 -0.57 0.54
N ILE A 92 16.23 -0.23 -0.72
CA ILE A 92 15.79 -1.01 -1.89
C ILE A 92 16.33 -2.45 -1.83
N ALA A 93 17.61 -2.63 -1.48
CA ALA A 93 18.21 -3.97 -1.39
C ALA A 93 17.59 -4.82 -0.27
N SER A 94 17.30 -4.20 0.88
CA SER A 94 16.59 -4.84 1.98
C SER A 94 15.18 -5.25 1.56
N GLU A 95 14.42 -4.35 0.95
CA GLU A 95 13.05 -4.62 0.50
C GLU A 95 13.01 -5.69 -0.61
N ALA A 96 13.97 -5.68 -1.54
CA ALA A 96 14.08 -6.72 -2.56
C ALA A 96 14.33 -8.12 -1.95
N THR A 97 15.03 -8.19 -0.82
CA THR A 97 15.23 -9.45 -0.09
C THR A 97 13.91 -9.95 0.52
N THR A 98 13.17 -9.05 1.17
CA THR A 98 11.84 -9.36 1.73
C THR A 98 10.86 -9.77 0.62
N GLN A 99 10.87 -9.07 -0.50
CA GLN A 99 10.02 -9.37 -1.66
C GLN A 99 10.34 -10.75 -2.25
N ASN A 100 11.62 -11.12 -2.37
CA ASN A 100 12.01 -12.46 -2.80
C ASN A 100 11.47 -13.54 -1.85
N GLN A 101 11.54 -13.34 -0.53
CA GLN A 101 10.96 -14.29 0.43
C GLN A 101 9.45 -14.43 0.25
N ALA A 102 8.74 -13.32 0.05
CA ALA A 102 7.30 -13.33 -0.20
C ALA A 102 6.95 -14.07 -1.51
N VAL A 103 7.76 -13.91 -2.56
CA VAL A 103 7.63 -14.65 -3.83
C VAL A 103 7.76 -16.15 -3.61
N PHE A 104 8.78 -16.60 -2.85
CA PHE A 104 8.95 -18.02 -2.53
C PHE A 104 7.76 -18.58 -1.76
N GLN A 105 7.27 -17.86 -0.75
CA GLN A 105 6.10 -18.28 0.02
C GLN A 105 4.83 -18.33 -0.84
N ALA A 106 4.62 -17.34 -1.71
CA ALA A 106 3.49 -17.33 -2.63
C ALA A 106 3.52 -18.54 -3.59
N LYS A 107 4.72 -18.94 -4.03
CA LYS A 107 4.90 -20.15 -4.84
C LYS A 107 4.53 -21.42 -4.07
N GLU A 108 4.98 -21.57 -2.82
CA GLU A 108 4.60 -22.74 -2.01
C GLU A 108 3.09 -22.81 -1.77
N TYR A 109 2.43 -21.66 -1.53
CA TYR A 109 0.98 -21.62 -1.35
C TYR A 109 0.22 -21.98 -2.62
N THR A 110 0.66 -21.49 -3.78
CA THR A 110 0.02 -21.81 -5.07
C THR A 110 0.20 -23.28 -5.45
N GLU A 111 1.37 -23.88 -5.21
CA GLU A 111 1.58 -25.33 -5.38
C GLU A 111 0.66 -26.15 -4.47
N LYS A 112 0.47 -25.72 -3.21
CA LYS A 112 -0.47 -26.37 -2.29
C LYS A 112 -1.91 -26.23 -2.76
N MET A 113 -2.32 -25.03 -3.18
CA MET A 113 -3.65 -24.78 -3.72
C MET A 113 -3.94 -25.65 -4.96
N GLU A 114 -2.95 -25.81 -5.85
CA GLU A 114 -3.09 -26.67 -7.03
C GLU A 114 -3.40 -28.11 -6.63
N LYS A 115 -2.62 -28.63 -5.67
CA LYS A 115 -2.84 -29.98 -5.13
C LYS A 115 -4.22 -30.13 -4.50
N ASP A 116 -4.67 -29.15 -3.72
CA ASP A 116 -5.96 -29.20 -3.05
C ASP A 116 -7.12 -29.13 -4.06
N ALA A 117 -7.02 -28.27 -5.08
CA ALA A 117 -8.01 -28.19 -6.17
C ALA A 117 -8.08 -29.50 -6.97
N LEU A 118 -6.94 -30.12 -7.30
CA LEU A 118 -6.90 -31.42 -7.96
C LEU A 118 -7.52 -32.54 -7.10
N ASN A 119 -7.29 -32.53 -5.79
CA ASN A 119 -7.94 -33.46 -4.87
C ASN A 119 -9.46 -33.26 -4.85
N ILE A 120 -9.95 -32.01 -4.86
CA ILE A 120 -11.39 -31.72 -4.94
C ILE A 120 -11.98 -32.25 -6.24
N LEU A 121 -11.28 -32.10 -7.37
CA LEU A 121 -11.73 -32.65 -8.66
C LEU A 121 -11.87 -34.17 -8.61
N GLU A 122 -10.86 -34.88 -8.07
CA GLU A 122 -10.89 -36.33 -7.92
C GLU A 122 -12.05 -36.79 -7.02
N GLN A 123 -12.22 -36.14 -5.86
CA GLN A 123 -13.31 -36.47 -4.93
C GLN A 123 -14.68 -36.17 -5.52
N SER A 124 -14.81 -35.09 -6.28
CA SER A 124 -16.07 -34.76 -6.96
C SER A 124 -16.46 -35.84 -7.97
N VAL A 125 -15.51 -36.39 -8.73
CA VAL A 125 -15.77 -37.51 -9.65
C VAL A 125 -16.21 -38.77 -8.89
N LYS A 126 -15.53 -39.09 -7.77
CA LYS A 126 -15.91 -40.24 -6.92
C LYS A 126 -17.32 -40.08 -6.36
N THR A 127 -17.65 -38.91 -5.82
CA THR A 127 -18.99 -38.64 -5.26
C THR A 127 -20.07 -38.69 -6.34
N LYS A 128 -19.84 -38.14 -7.55
CA LYS A 128 -20.77 -38.29 -8.68
C LYS A 128 -21.06 -39.75 -9.02
N MET A 129 -20.04 -40.60 -9.00
CA MET A 129 -20.18 -42.04 -9.27
C MET A 129 -21.02 -42.73 -8.18
N ILE A 130 -20.73 -42.43 -6.90
CA ILE A 130 -21.49 -42.98 -5.76
C ILE A 130 -22.95 -42.51 -5.81
N SER A 131 -23.22 -41.24 -6.09
CA SER A 131 -24.59 -40.73 -6.24
C SER A 131 -25.35 -41.46 -7.36
N LYS A 132 -24.69 -41.71 -8.49
CA LYS A 132 -25.30 -42.47 -9.59
C LYS A 132 -25.62 -43.93 -9.21
N GLU A 133 -24.73 -44.57 -8.45
CA GLU A 133 -24.97 -45.92 -7.93
C GLU A 133 -26.14 -45.93 -6.93
N MET A 134 -26.19 -44.95 -6.02
CA MET A 134 -27.27 -44.78 -5.05
C MET A 134 -28.64 -44.62 -5.73
N VAL A 135 -28.73 -43.84 -6.83
CA VAL A 135 -29.95 -43.75 -7.65
C VAL A 135 -30.40 -45.12 -8.16
N SER A 136 -29.46 -45.96 -8.61
CA SER A 136 -29.78 -47.33 -9.05
C SER A 136 -30.31 -48.19 -7.90
N VAL A 137 -29.62 -48.17 -6.75
CA VAL A 137 -30.00 -48.94 -5.57
C VAL A 137 -31.39 -48.55 -5.07
N VAL A 138 -31.71 -47.26 -5.07
CA VAL A 138 -33.03 -46.76 -4.66
C VAL A 138 -34.11 -47.23 -5.63
N LYS A 139 -33.88 -47.18 -6.95
CA LYS A 139 -34.82 -47.71 -7.95
C LYS A 139 -35.08 -49.20 -7.78
N ASP A 140 -34.02 -49.99 -7.63
CA ASP A 140 -34.12 -51.44 -7.42
C ASP A 140 -34.88 -51.75 -6.11
N SER A 141 -34.61 -50.98 -5.05
CA SER A 141 -35.31 -51.11 -3.76
C SER A 141 -36.81 -50.80 -3.90
N THR A 142 -37.17 -49.77 -4.65
CA THR A 142 -38.57 -49.41 -4.92
C THR A 142 -39.30 -50.54 -5.65
N GLU A 143 -38.65 -51.18 -6.63
CA GLU A 143 -39.21 -52.35 -7.34
C GLU A 143 -39.45 -53.53 -6.38
N VAL A 144 -38.50 -53.82 -5.48
CA VAL A 144 -38.67 -54.86 -4.45
C VAL A 144 -39.86 -54.54 -3.54
N PHE A 145 -40.03 -53.30 -3.10
CA PHE A 145 -41.19 -52.91 -2.30
C PHE A 145 -42.51 -53.03 -3.05
N ASP A 146 -42.54 -52.74 -4.36
CA ASP A 146 -43.72 -52.98 -5.20
C ASP A 146 -44.08 -54.48 -5.29
N GLN A 147 -43.07 -55.35 -5.41
CA GLN A 147 -43.28 -56.79 -5.36
C GLN A 147 -43.83 -57.25 -4.00
N VAL A 148 -43.30 -56.72 -2.89
CA VAL A 148 -43.79 -57.03 -1.53
C VAL A 148 -45.23 -56.56 -1.34
N ALA A 149 -45.58 -55.35 -1.78
CA ALA A 149 -46.95 -54.84 -1.71
C ALA A 149 -47.93 -55.74 -2.49
N ASN A 150 -47.53 -56.20 -3.67
CA ASN A 150 -48.33 -57.14 -4.47
C ASN A 150 -48.51 -58.49 -3.78
N LEU A 151 -47.46 -59.06 -3.18
CA LEU A 151 -47.54 -60.31 -2.43
C LEU A 151 -48.47 -60.18 -1.21
N LEU A 152 -48.41 -59.08 -0.48
CA LEU A 152 -49.30 -58.81 0.65
C LEU A 152 -50.77 -58.68 0.21
N ASN A 153 -51.04 -58.02 -0.91
CA ASN A 153 -52.39 -57.94 -1.48
C ASN A 153 -52.91 -59.32 -1.89
N LEU A 154 -52.09 -60.15 -2.54
CA LEU A 154 -52.45 -61.52 -2.90
C LEU A 154 -52.75 -62.37 -1.66
N SER A 155 -51.90 -62.26 -0.63
CA SER A 155 -52.09 -62.94 0.66
C SER A 155 -53.40 -62.52 1.32
N SER A 156 -53.69 -61.21 1.38
CA SER A 156 -54.94 -60.69 1.95
C SER A 156 -56.17 -61.19 1.18
N ASN A 157 -56.12 -61.21 -0.15
CA ASN A 157 -57.21 -61.75 -0.98
C ASN A 157 -57.42 -63.26 -0.75
N TRP A 158 -56.33 -64.02 -0.60
CA TRP A 158 -56.40 -65.44 -0.28
C TRP A 158 -57.00 -65.70 1.10
N SER A 159 -56.62 -64.91 2.12
CA SER A 159 -57.23 -64.95 3.45
C SER A 159 -58.74 -64.65 3.40
N ILE A 160 -59.17 -63.65 2.62
CA ILE A 160 -60.60 -63.35 2.43
C ILE A 160 -61.35 -64.53 1.79
N ASP A 161 -60.78 -65.16 0.76
CA ASP A 161 -61.37 -66.35 0.14
C ASP A 161 -61.46 -67.53 1.11
N LEU A 162 -60.43 -67.73 1.96
CA LEU A 162 -60.44 -68.75 3.00
C LEU A 162 -61.52 -68.50 4.06
N SER A 163 -61.72 -67.24 4.48
CA SER A 163 -62.83 -66.86 5.39
C SER A 163 -64.18 -67.22 4.78
N ASN A 164 -64.40 -66.94 3.49
CA ASN A 164 -65.65 -67.31 2.80
C ASN A 164 -65.88 -68.82 2.76
N LYS A 165 -64.82 -69.62 2.57
CA LYS A 165 -64.88 -71.09 2.61
C LYS A 165 -65.18 -71.61 4.02
N MET A 166 -64.57 -71.02 5.05
CA MET A 166 -64.85 -71.35 6.45
C MET A 166 -66.29 -71.03 6.84
N ASN A 167 -66.82 -69.88 6.42
CA ASN A 167 -68.24 -69.53 6.60
C ASN A 167 -69.17 -70.52 5.89
N SER A 168 -68.78 -71.03 4.71
CA SER A 168 -69.54 -72.07 4.02
C SER A 168 -69.55 -73.39 4.80
N LEU A 169 -68.39 -73.79 5.34
CA LEU A 169 -68.27 -74.99 6.18
C LEU A 169 -69.07 -74.86 7.48
N LYS A 170 -69.09 -73.68 8.11
CA LYS A 170 -69.94 -73.38 9.27
C LYS A 170 -71.42 -73.61 8.95
N ASN A 171 -71.89 -73.06 7.83
CA ASN A 171 -73.27 -73.24 7.38
C ASN A 171 -73.62 -74.72 7.12
N GLU A 172 -72.67 -75.52 6.60
CA GLU A 172 -72.86 -76.96 6.43
C GLU A 172 -72.92 -77.70 7.77
N ALA A 173 -72.04 -77.37 8.72
CA ALA A 173 -72.03 -77.93 10.06
C ALA A 173 -73.34 -77.62 10.82
N GLU A 174 -73.84 -76.38 10.74
CA GLU A 174 -75.13 -75.97 11.34
C GLU A 174 -76.31 -76.73 10.73
N LYS A 175 -76.29 -77.03 9.42
CA LYS A 175 -77.30 -77.91 8.79
C LYS A 175 -77.24 -79.33 9.34
N ILE A 176 -76.03 -79.88 9.54
CA ILE A 176 -75.89 -81.21 10.16
C ILE A 176 -76.43 -81.17 11.59
N GLN A 177 -76.13 -80.13 12.37
CA GLN A 177 -76.67 -79.97 13.73
C GLN A 177 -78.21 -80.01 13.75
N GLN A 178 -78.87 -79.33 12.80
CA GLN A 178 -80.33 -79.38 12.66
C GLN A 178 -80.84 -80.80 12.36
N ILE A 179 -80.17 -81.52 11.45
CA ILE A 179 -80.52 -82.90 11.12
C ILE A 179 -80.33 -83.81 12.34
N THR A 180 -79.20 -83.69 13.04
CA THR A 180 -78.89 -84.48 14.24
C THR A 180 -79.92 -84.24 15.35
N SER A 181 -80.34 -82.98 15.57
CA SER A 181 -81.41 -82.65 16.51
C SER A 181 -82.75 -83.32 16.13
N VAL A 182 -83.09 -83.37 14.84
CA VAL A 182 -84.27 -84.11 14.36
C VAL A 182 -84.11 -85.63 14.63
N VAL A 183 -82.93 -86.20 14.42
CA VAL A 183 -82.64 -87.62 14.69
C VAL A 183 -82.75 -87.93 16.18
N THR A 184 -82.23 -87.07 17.07
CA THR A 184 -82.40 -87.20 18.53
C THR A 184 -83.88 -87.22 18.89
N ASN A 185 -84.66 -86.25 18.40
CA ASN A 185 -86.11 -86.19 18.61
C ASN A 185 -86.84 -87.45 18.10
N ILE A 186 -86.45 -87.98 16.93
CA ILE A 186 -87.02 -89.22 16.38
C ILE A 186 -86.65 -90.41 17.28
N SER A 187 -85.40 -90.48 17.74
CA SER A 187 -84.89 -91.56 18.60
C SER A 187 -85.60 -91.56 19.97
N GLU A 188 -85.77 -90.39 20.58
CA GLU A 188 -86.55 -90.24 21.82
C GLU A 188 -88.02 -90.67 21.66
N ASN A 189 -88.68 -90.21 20.59
CA ASN A 189 -90.05 -90.62 20.27
C ASN A 189 -90.15 -92.13 20.02
N THR A 190 -89.16 -92.71 19.33
CA THR A 190 -89.10 -94.16 19.06
C THR A 190 -88.86 -94.95 20.35
N ASN A 191 -88.02 -94.44 21.25
CA ASN A 191 -87.78 -95.02 22.58
C ASN A 191 -89.07 -95.01 23.41
N LEU A 192 -89.82 -93.90 23.42
CA LEU A 192 -91.12 -93.79 24.09
C LEU A 192 -92.17 -94.74 23.48
N LEU A 193 -92.23 -94.85 22.15
CA LEU A 193 -93.11 -95.79 21.46
C LEU A 193 -92.76 -97.25 21.79
N ALA A 194 -91.48 -97.59 21.78
CA ALA A 194 -90.97 -98.92 22.10
C ALA A 194 -91.17 -99.28 23.59
N LEU A 195 -91.06 -98.30 24.49
CA LEU A 195 -91.39 -98.44 25.90
C LEU A 195 -92.88 -98.72 26.09
N ASN A 196 -93.76 -97.94 25.45
CA ASN A 196 -95.21 -98.17 25.47
C ASN A 196 -95.58 -99.55 24.90
N ALA A 197 -94.95 -99.97 23.81
CA ALA A 197 -95.15 -101.29 23.21
C ALA A 197 -94.64 -102.42 24.14
N SER A 198 -93.51 -102.22 24.82
CA SER A 198 -92.97 -103.18 25.80
C SER A 198 -93.89 -103.34 27.01
N ILE A 199 -94.47 -102.24 27.49
CA ILE A 199 -95.47 -102.23 28.59
C ILE A 199 -96.73 -103.01 28.18
N GLU A 200 -97.26 -102.74 26.98
CA GLU A 200 -98.50 -103.40 26.52
C GLU A 200 -98.26 -104.89 26.17
N ALA A 201 -97.07 -105.24 25.67
CA ALA A 201 -96.65 -106.62 25.46
C ALA A 201 -96.49 -107.40 26.78
N ALA A 202 -95.98 -106.76 27.85
CA ALA A 202 -95.95 -107.35 29.19
C ALA A 202 -97.37 -107.55 29.77
N ARG A 203 -98.31 -106.66 29.40
CA ARG A 203 -99.73 -106.72 29.80
C ARG A 203 -100.50 -107.87 29.18
N ALA A 204 -100.12 -108.30 27.96
CA ALA A 204 -100.71 -109.42 27.24
C ALA A 204 -100.22 -110.82 27.69
N GLY A 205 -99.33 -110.89 28.70
CA GLY A 205 -98.86 -112.15 29.29
C GLY A 205 -98.14 -113.06 28.28
N ASP A 206 -98.44 -114.37 28.29
CA ASP A 206 -97.75 -115.36 27.44
C ASP A 206 -97.94 -115.14 25.92
N SER A 207 -99.01 -114.46 25.49
CA SER A 207 -99.26 -114.15 24.07
C SER A 207 -98.44 -112.96 23.55
N GLY A 208 -97.94 -112.09 24.44
CA GLY A 208 -97.16 -110.89 24.10
C GLY A 208 -95.64 -111.09 24.11
N ARG A 209 -95.16 -112.28 24.50
CA ARG A 209 -93.74 -112.54 24.80
C ARG A 209 -92.81 -112.29 23.60
N GLY A 210 -93.22 -112.63 22.38
CA GLY A 210 -92.47 -112.33 21.14
C GLY A 210 -92.44 -110.84 20.79
N PHE A 211 -93.54 -110.12 21.02
CA PHE A 211 -93.62 -108.67 20.81
C PHE A 211 -92.79 -107.89 21.83
N ALA A 212 -92.72 -108.36 23.08
CA ALA A 212 -91.89 -107.75 24.12
C ALA A 212 -90.38 -107.79 23.77
N VAL A 213 -89.91 -108.88 23.14
CA VAL A 213 -88.52 -108.99 22.68
C VAL A 213 -88.23 -107.99 21.56
N VAL A 214 -89.13 -107.88 20.57
CA VAL A 214 -88.98 -106.90 19.48
C VAL A 214 -89.04 -105.47 20.00
N ALA A 215 -89.97 -105.15 20.90
CA ALA A 215 -90.09 -103.82 21.50
C ALA A 215 -88.86 -103.46 22.35
N GLY A 216 -88.28 -104.42 23.08
CA GLY A 216 -87.02 -104.25 23.81
C GLY A 216 -85.83 -103.99 22.88
N GLU A 217 -85.75 -104.68 21.74
CA GLU A 217 -84.68 -104.45 20.75
C GLU A 217 -84.84 -103.09 20.05
N VAL A 218 -86.07 -102.69 19.70
CA VAL A 218 -86.34 -101.35 19.14
C VAL A 218 -86.02 -100.25 20.16
N LYS A 219 -86.33 -100.47 21.44
CA LYS A 219 -85.97 -99.54 22.52
C LYS A 219 -84.46 -99.35 22.61
N LYS A 220 -83.71 -100.46 22.59
CA LYS A 220 -82.25 -100.43 22.63
C LYS A 220 -81.64 -99.74 21.40
N LEU A 221 -82.17 -100.00 20.20
CA LEU A 221 -81.75 -99.31 18.98
C LEU A 221 -82.05 -97.81 19.02
N ALA A 222 -83.17 -97.41 19.62
CA ALA A 222 -83.55 -96.01 19.80
C ALA A 222 -82.64 -95.31 20.82
N GLU A 223 -82.33 -95.96 21.96
CA GLU A 223 -81.33 -95.46 22.94
C GLU A 223 -79.94 -95.31 22.29
N GLN A 224 -79.48 -96.31 21.53
CA GLN A 224 -78.21 -96.25 20.79
C GLN A 224 -78.19 -95.17 19.70
N SER A 225 -79.33 -94.94 19.02
CA SER A 225 -79.45 -93.88 18.01
C SER A 225 -79.41 -92.49 18.64
N SER A 226 -80.01 -92.33 19.83
CA SER A 226 -79.95 -91.10 20.62
C SER A 226 -78.52 -90.81 21.08
N GLU A 227 -77.83 -91.81 21.65
CA GLU A 227 -76.44 -91.70 22.10
C GLU A 227 -75.51 -91.34 20.92
N SER A 228 -75.69 -91.99 19.77
CA SER A 228 -74.93 -91.68 18.55
C SER A 228 -75.22 -90.26 18.03
N ALA A 229 -76.46 -89.79 18.13
CA ALA A 229 -76.83 -88.44 17.72
C ALA A 229 -76.22 -87.38 18.66
N GLU A 230 -76.20 -87.62 19.97
CA GLU A 230 -75.52 -86.74 20.94
C GLU A 230 -74.00 -86.67 20.69
N GLU A 231 -73.35 -87.80 20.36
CA GLU A 231 -71.94 -87.81 19.96
C GLU A 231 -71.70 -86.97 18.68
N ILE A 232 -72.55 -87.13 17.66
CA ILE A 232 -72.48 -86.32 16.43
C ILE A 232 -72.66 -84.84 16.76
N GLU A 233 -73.62 -84.48 17.61
CA GLU A 233 -73.85 -83.10 18.02
C GLU A 233 -72.61 -82.49 18.72
N SER A 234 -71.98 -83.24 19.61
CA SER A 234 -70.72 -82.84 20.26
C SER A 234 -69.59 -82.59 19.26
N ILE A 235 -69.43 -83.48 18.26
CA ILE A 235 -68.45 -83.32 17.19
C ILE A 235 -68.74 -82.08 16.33
N ILE A 236 -70.01 -81.86 15.97
CA ILE A 236 -70.43 -80.71 15.16
C ILE A 236 -70.22 -79.40 15.92
N ASN A 237 -70.56 -79.34 17.21
CA ASN A 237 -70.27 -78.19 18.06
C ASN A 237 -68.76 -77.91 18.11
N SER A 238 -67.92 -78.94 18.22
CA SER A 238 -66.46 -78.78 18.16
C SER A 238 -65.98 -78.24 16.81
N ILE A 239 -66.57 -78.69 15.70
CA ILE A 239 -66.27 -78.17 14.35
C ILE A 239 -66.65 -76.70 14.24
N VAL A 240 -67.86 -76.32 14.68
CA VAL A 240 -68.33 -74.92 14.62
C VAL A 240 -67.41 -74.01 15.44
N THR A 241 -67.02 -74.41 16.65
CA THR A 241 -66.07 -73.64 17.47
C THR A 241 -64.74 -73.46 16.74
N LYS A 242 -64.14 -74.53 16.22
CA LYS A 242 -62.87 -74.46 15.48
C LYS A 242 -62.97 -73.58 14.23
N VAL A 243 -64.10 -73.61 13.54
CA VAL A 243 -64.32 -72.77 12.35
C VAL A 243 -64.39 -71.30 12.74
N ASN A 244 -65.06 -70.95 13.86
CA ASN A 244 -65.06 -69.57 14.36
C ASN A 244 -63.65 -69.12 14.75
N ASP A 245 -62.89 -69.94 15.49
CA ASP A 245 -61.52 -69.63 15.90
C ASP A 245 -60.62 -69.35 14.66
N ILE A 246 -60.70 -70.21 13.63
CA ILE A 246 -59.96 -70.01 12.37
C ILE A 246 -60.41 -68.74 11.64
N THR A 247 -61.70 -68.41 11.69
CA THR A 247 -62.23 -67.21 11.02
C THR A 247 -61.73 -65.93 11.70
N ASP A 248 -61.67 -65.91 13.03
CA ASP A 248 -61.11 -64.80 13.81
C ASP A 248 -59.61 -64.62 13.51
N GLU A 249 -58.83 -65.72 13.46
CA GLU A 249 -57.40 -65.68 13.07
C GLU A 249 -57.22 -65.14 11.64
N ILE A 250 -58.11 -65.48 10.72
CA ILE A 250 -58.07 -64.97 9.34
C ILE A 250 -58.37 -63.47 9.29
N GLU A 251 -59.34 -62.98 10.07
CA GLU A 251 -59.62 -61.54 10.15
C GLU A 251 -58.44 -60.75 10.69
N GLU A 252 -57.77 -61.27 11.73
CA GLU A 252 -56.54 -60.68 12.25
C GLU A 252 -55.44 -60.62 11.17
N GLN A 253 -55.24 -61.72 10.43
CA GLN A 253 -54.24 -61.80 9.36
C GLN A 253 -54.50 -60.78 8.22
N VAL A 254 -55.78 -60.55 7.88
CA VAL A 254 -56.17 -59.50 6.92
C VAL A 254 -55.87 -58.11 7.48
N GLY A 255 -56.12 -57.87 8.77
CA GLY A 255 -55.77 -56.64 9.47
C GLY A 255 -54.27 -56.35 9.42
N GLN A 256 -53.45 -57.34 9.80
CA GLN A 256 -51.98 -57.24 9.76
C GLN A 256 -51.46 -57.01 8.33
N SER A 257 -52.03 -57.66 7.33
CA SER A 257 -51.64 -57.45 5.92
C SER A 257 -51.88 -56.02 5.46
N LYS A 258 -53.01 -55.40 5.85
CA LYS A 258 -53.30 -53.99 5.54
C LYS A 258 -52.31 -53.03 6.20
N GLU A 259 -51.95 -53.30 7.45
CA GLU A 259 -50.94 -52.51 8.17
C GLU A 259 -49.57 -52.62 7.49
N ASN A 260 -49.16 -53.83 7.11
CA ASN A 260 -47.91 -54.06 6.38
C ASN A 260 -47.87 -53.33 5.03
N ILE A 261 -48.98 -53.32 4.28
CA ILE A 261 -49.08 -52.54 3.03
C ILE A 261 -48.89 -51.04 3.29
N LYS A 262 -49.47 -50.50 4.38
CA LYS A 262 -49.26 -49.10 4.77
C LYS A 262 -47.79 -48.81 5.07
N THR A 263 -47.12 -49.70 5.79
CA THR A 263 -45.68 -49.58 6.10
C THR A 263 -44.81 -49.64 4.85
N VAL A 264 -45.14 -50.52 3.90
CA VAL A 264 -44.46 -50.58 2.58
C VAL A 264 -44.62 -49.27 1.83
N ASN A 265 -45.83 -48.73 1.74
CA ASN A 265 -46.08 -47.45 1.08
C ASN A 265 -45.33 -46.29 1.75
N GLN A 266 -45.25 -46.26 3.08
CA GLN A 266 -44.45 -45.28 3.81
C GLN A 266 -42.96 -45.43 3.50
N SER A 267 -42.45 -46.66 3.40
CA SER A 267 -41.06 -46.93 3.03
C SER A 267 -40.72 -46.43 1.62
N LYS A 268 -41.66 -46.58 0.67
CA LYS A 268 -41.50 -46.03 -0.69
C LYS A 268 -41.38 -44.50 -0.69
N VAL A 269 -42.20 -43.79 0.09
CA VAL A 269 -42.10 -42.33 0.22
C VAL A 269 -40.73 -41.91 0.76
N LEU A 270 -40.16 -42.65 1.70
CA LEU A 270 -38.80 -42.39 2.20
C LEU A 270 -37.73 -42.66 1.14
N LEU A 271 -37.90 -43.68 0.30
CA LEU A 271 -37.01 -43.94 -0.84
C LEU A 271 -37.06 -42.82 -1.88
N ASP A 272 -38.24 -42.28 -2.19
CA ASP A 272 -38.37 -41.13 -3.08
C ASP A 272 -37.63 -39.89 -2.53
N GLN A 273 -37.74 -39.65 -1.22
CA GLN A 273 -36.98 -38.57 -0.56
C GLN A 273 -35.45 -38.78 -0.62
N ILE A 274 -34.98 -40.03 -0.52
CA ILE A 274 -33.56 -40.36 -0.69
C ILE A 274 -33.13 -40.11 -2.14
N LEU A 275 -33.98 -40.41 -3.12
CA LEU A 275 -33.71 -40.15 -4.53
C LEU A 275 -33.52 -38.65 -4.78
N ASP A 276 -34.46 -37.82 -4.34
CA ASP A 276 -34.41 -36.35 -4.50
C ASP A 276 -33.16 -35.75 -3.84
N SER A 277 -32.82 -36.22 -2.64
CA SER A 277 -31.62 -35.80 -1.91
C SER A 277 -30.32 -36.22 -2.62
N THR A 278 -30.32 -37.41 -3.23
CA THR A 278 -29.18 -37.92 -3.99
C THR A 278 -28.97 -37.13 -5.28
N GLU A 279 -30.04 -36.77 -5.98
CA GLU A 279 -29.99 -35.93 -7.18
C GLU A 279 -29.49 -34.51 -6.83
N SER A 280 -30.00 -33.91 -5.75
CA SER A 280 -29.50 -32.63 -5.24
C SER A 280 -28.01 -32.68 -4.89
N THR A 281 -27.55 -33.80 -4.31
CA THR A 281 -26.13 -34.03 -4.02
C THR A 281 -25.30 -34.11 -5.30
N TYR A 282 -25.81 -34.76 -6.35
CA TYR A 282 -25.14 -34.86 -7.63
C TYR A 282 -24.93 -33.47 -8.27
N GLU A 283 -25.96 -32.64 -8.30
CA GLU A 283 -25.89 -31.27 -8.83
C GLU A 283 -24.92 -30.39 -8.04
N ALA A 284 -24.97 -30.47 -6.70
CA ALA A 284 -24.06 -29.72 -5.85
C ALA A 284 -22.59 -30.10 -6.11
N VAL A 285 -22.30 -31.39 -6.27
CA VAL A 285 -20.96 -31.89 -6.58
C VAL A 285 -20.53 -31.51 -8.01
N GLU A 286 -21.47 -31.41 -8.95
CA GLU A 286 -21.17 -30.88 -10.28
C GLU A 286 -20.74 -29.42 -10.25
N SER A 287 -21.43 -28.59 -9.48
CA SER A 287 -21.04 -27.20 -9.25
C SER A 287 -19.65 -27.10 -8.61
N ILE A 288 -19.37 -27.91 -7.57
CA ILE A 288 -18.05 -27.97 -6.91
C ILE A 288 -16.95 -28.38 -7.92
N HIS A 289 -17.23 -29.35 -8.78
CA HIS A 289 -16.29 -29.77 -9.80
C HIS A 289 -15.94 -28.63 -10.77
N SER A 290 -16.95 -27.88 -11.25
CA SER A 290 -16.73 -26.74 -12.14
C SER A 290 -15.89 -25.65 -11.48
N LEU A 291 -16.21 -25.29 -10.22
CA LEU A 291 -15.46 -24.29 -9.46
C LEU A 291 -14.00 -24.71 -9.25
N ALA A 292 -13.75 -25.98 -8.94
CA ALA A 292 -12.40 -26.49 -8.78
C ALA A 292 -11.60 -26.49 -10.11
N GLN A 293 -12.27 -26.68 -11.26
CA GLN A 293 -11.61 -26.53 -12.57
C GLN A 293 -11.20 -25.08 -12.83
N GLU A 294 -12.07 -24.12 -12.53
CA GLU A 294 -11.76 -22.69 -12.64
C GLU A 294 -10.61 -22.29 -11.71
N GLU A 295 -10.58 -22.83 -10.49
CA GLU A 295 -9.51 -22.59 -9.52
C GLU A 295 -8.14 -23.05 -10.05
N VAL A 296 -8.07 -24.22 -10.70
CA VAL A 296 -6.83 -24.70 -11.34
C VAL A 296 -6.33 -23.74 -12.42
N GLU A 297 -7.22 -23.18 -13.24
CA GLU A 297 -6.82 -22.20 -14.25
C GLU A 297 -6.37 -20.87 -13.64
N LEU A 298 -7.04 -20.41 -12.57
CA LEU A 298 -6.61 -19.22 -11.83
C LEU A 298 -5.23 -19.38 -11.19
N ILE A 299 -4.92 -20.57 -10.68
CA ILE A 299 -3.61 -20.87 -10.10
C ILE A 299 -2.49 -20.75 -11.14
N LYS A 300 -2.72 -21.15 -12.39
CA LYS A 300 -1.74 -20.94 -13.48
C LYS A 300 -1.46 -19.46 -13.72
N ILE A 301 -2.50 -18.62 -13.68
CA ILE A 301 -2.36 -17.16 -13.81
C ILE A 301 -1.57 -16.60 -12.63
N PHE A 302 -1.85 -17.06 -11.41
CA PHE A 302 -1.07 -16.65 -10.22
C PHE A 302 0.40 -17.02 -10.35
N ASN A 303 0.71 -18.23 -10.83
CA ASN A 303 2.10 -18.65 -11.04
C ASN A 303 2.84 -17.74 -12.03
N ASP A 304 2.21 -17.34 -13.15
CA ASP A 304 2.79 -16.38 -14.11
C ASP A 304 3.01 -14.99 -13.47
N ILE A 305 2.07 -14.53 -12.64
CA ILE A 305 2.23 -13.27 -11.89
C ILE A 305 3.39 -13.35 -10.90
N ILE A 306 3.51 -14.45 -10.16
CA ILE A 306 4.61 -14.68 -9.20
C ILE A 306 5.96 -14.64 -9.92
N GLU A 307 6.07 -15.29 -11.09
CA GLU A 307 7.28 -15.29 -11.90
C GLU A 307 7.64 -13.88 -12.41
N LYS A 308 6.64 -13.10 -12.84
CA LYS A 308 6.84 -11.69 -13.22
C LYS A 308 7.31 -10.83 -12.05
N ILE A 309 6.79 -11.07 -10.84
CA ILE A 309 7.25 -10.35 -9.64
C ILE A 309 8.69 -10.75 -9.29
N ALA A 310 9.03 -12.03 -9.39
CA ALA A 310 10.41 -12.50 -9.18
C ALA A 310 11.38 -11.79 -10.13
N PHE A 311 11.06 -11.76 -11.43
CA PHE A 311 11.85 -11.06 -12.44
C PHE A 311 11.97 -9.55 -12.17
N ALA A 312 10.88 -8.90 -11.78
CA ALA A 312 10.90 -7.49 -11.41
C ALA A 312 11.80 -7.23 -10.18
N THR A 313 11.82 -8.15 -9.22
CA THR A 313 12.63 -8.08 -8.00
C THR A 313 14.13 -8.21 -8.31
N GLU A 314 14.50 -9.14 -9.19
CA GLU A 314 15.87 -9.26 -9.70
C GLU A 314 16.32 -7.97 -10.41
N LYS A 315 15.45 -7.40 -11.25
CA LYS A 315 15.74 -6.15 -11.96
C LYS A 315 15.92 -4.97 -11.00
N SER A 316 15.08 -4.85 -9.97
CA SER A 316 15.22 -3.83 -8.92
C SER A 316 16.55 -3.96 -8.19
N THR A 317 16.99 -5.19 -7.91
CA THR A 317 18.29 -5.45 -7.28
C THR A 317 19.45 -5.00 -8.17
N ALA A 318 19.38 -5.31 -9.47
CA ALA A 318 20.39 -4.86 -10.43
C ALA A 318 20.47 -3.32 -10.53
N PHE A 319 19.32 -2.64 -10.58
CA PHE A 319 19.29 -1.17 -10.56
C PHE A 319 19.82 -0.57 -9.25
N ALA A 320 19.53 -1.19 -8.11
CA ALA A 320 20.08 -0.76 -6.83
C ALA A 320 21.62 -0.85 -6.82
N GLN A 321 22.19 -1.93 -7.38
CA GLN A 321 23.64 -2.08 -7.51
C GLN A 321 24.26 -1.01 -8.43
N GLU A 322 23.63 -0.72 -9.57
CA GLU A 322 24.08 0.34 -10.49
C GLU A 322 24.01 1.73 -9.86
N ALA A 323 22.94 2.02 -9.12
CA ALA A 323 22.79 3.27 -8.37
C ALA A 323 23.84 3.40 -7.25
N ALA A 324 24.16 2.31 -6.54
CA ALA A 324 25.26 2.30 -5.56
C ALA A 324 26.61 2.63 -6.21
N ALA A 325 26.93 2.00 -7.35
CA ALA A 325 28.17 2.28 -8.06
C ALA A 325 28.24 3.75 -8.51
N SER A 326 27.15 4.27 -9.06
CA SER A 326 27.05 5.68 -9.48
C SER A 326 27.20 6.65 -8.30
N GLY A 327 26.59 6.35 -7.15
CA GLY A 327 26.72 7.15 -5.93
C GLY A 327 28.15 7.16 -5.37
N GLN A 328 28.88 6.04 -5.49
CA GLN A 328 30.29 5.97 -5.11
C GLN A 328 31.17 6.82 -6.02
N GLU A 329 30.97 6.75 -7.34
CA GLU A 329 31.70 7.58 -8.31
C GLU A 329 31.42 9.08 -8.10
N GLN A 330 30.18 9.43 -7.79
CA GLN A 330 29.78 10.80 -7.49
C GLN A 330 30.46 11.32 -6.23
N THR A 331 30.51 10.52 -5.16
CA THR A 331 31.21 10.87 -3.92
C THR A 331 32.70 11.09 -4.17
N ALA A 332 33.35 10.21 -4.95
CA ALA A 332 34.75 10.37 -5.32
C ALA A 332 34.99 11.65 -6.14
N SER A 333 34.09 11.97 -7.07
CA SER A 333 34.17 13.19 -7.89
C SER A 333 34.02 14.46 -7.05
N VAL A 334 33.13 14.45 -6.05
CA VAL A 334 32.95 15.55 -5.10
C VAL A 334 34.20 15.77 -4.25
N GLN A 335 34.88 14.69 -3.83
CA GLN A 335 36.14 14.81 -3.09
C GLN A 335 37.22 15.52 -3.91
N VAL A 336 37.36 15.17 -5.19
CA VAL A 336 38.28 15.85 -6.12
C VAL A 336 37.87 17.32 -6.34
N MET A 337 36.58 17.61 -6.34
CA MET A 337 36.07 18.98 -6.44
C MET A 337 36.48 19.82 -5.22
N PHE A 338 36.34 19.29 -4.00
CA PHE A 338 36.80 19.98 -2.78
C PHE A 338 38.29 20.30 -2.82
N GLU A 339 39.13 19.35 -3.24
CA GLU A 339 40.59 19.58 -3.39
C GLU A 339 40.87 20.68 -4.41
N SER A 340 40.14 20.70 -5.52
CA SER A 340 40.28 21.71 -6.57
C SER A 340 39.86 23.10 -6.11
N ILE A 341 38.76 23.19 -5.34
CA ILE A 341 38.26 24.44 -4.75
C ILE A 341 39.28 24.98 -3.73
N GLN A 342 39.83 24.13 -2.85
CA GLN A 342 40.85 24.53 -1.89
C GLN A 342 42.09 25.12 -2.58
N LYS A 343 42.53 24.48 -3.67
CA LYS A 343 43.64 24.98 -4.49
C LYS A 343 43.31 26.32 -5.13
N LEU A 344 42.11 26.49 -5.68
CA LEU A 344 41.64 27.76 -6.25
C LEU A 344 41.64 28.87 -5.19
N THR A 345 41.11 28.60 -4.00
CA THR A 345 41.12 29.54 -2.87
C THR A 345 42.54 29.93 -2.47
N SER A 346 43.48 28.97 -2.39
CA SER A 346 44.90 29.26 -2.13
C SER A 346 45.50 30.20 -3.19
N MET A 347 45.27 29.90 -4.48
CA MET A 347 45.75 30.74 -5.58
C MET A 347 45.17 32.16 -5.51
N THR A 348 43.90 32.31 -5.17
CA THR A 348 43.29 33.64 -5.01
C THR A 348 43.89 34.42 -3.83
N ASN A 349 44.23 33.74 -2.73
CA ASN A 349 44.90 34.37 -1.59
C ASN A 349 46.34 34.81 -1.94
N GLU A 350 47.06 34.01 -2.73
CA GLU A 350 48.39 34.38 -3.24
C GLU A 350 48.33 35.63 -4.12
N VAL A 351 47.39 35.70 -5.06
CA VAL A 351 47.16 36.89 -5.91
C VAL A 351 46.82 38.10 -5.04
N GLN A 352 45.96 37.93 -4.02
CA GLN A 352 45.62 39.02 -3.10
C GLN A 352 46.84 39.54 -2.34
N ASN A 353 47.73 38.66 -1.89
CA ASN A 353 48.95 39.04 -1.20
C ASN A 353 49.91 39.81 -2.12
N ILE A 354 50.01 39.42 -3.40
CA ILE A 354 50.79 40.15 -4.40
C ILE A 354 50.21 41.56 -4.60
N VAL A 355 48.90 41.67 -4.80
CA VAL A 355 48.19 42.96 -4.95
C VAL A 355 48.42 43.87 -3.73
N ASN A 356 48.25 43.34 -2.52
CA ASN A 356 48.49 44.08 -1.28
C ASN A 356 49.95 44.56 -1.16
N GLY A 357 50.88 43.86 -1.80
CA GLY A 357 52.29 44.22 -1.84
C GLY A 357 52.60 45.55 -2.53
N PHE A 358 51.67 46.07 -3.35
CA PHE A 358 51.80 47.36 -4.02
C PHE A 358 51.33 48.57 -3.18
N VAL A 359 50.94 48.33 -1.92
CA VAL A 359 50.26 49.30 -1.04
C VAL A 359 51.03 49.55 0.28
N LYS A 360 52.34 49.27 0.30
CA LYS A 360 53.11 49.00 1.54
C LYS A 360 53.38 50.16 2.51
N GLU A 361 53.17 51.43 2.17
CA GLU A 361 53.71 52.54 2.98
C GLU A 361 52.73 53.69 3.32
N PHE A 362 51.43 53.43 3.43
CA PHE A 362 50.51 54.48 3.89
C PHE A 362 50.23 54.41 5.40
N VAL A 363 50.72 55.39 6.14
CA VAL A 363 50.48 55.54 7.58
C VAL A 363 49.28 56.46 7.79
N MET A 364 48.28 55.97 8.50
CA MET A 364 47.09 56.73 8.87
C MET A 364 47.45 57.73 9.99
N ASP A 365 47.95 58.90 9.59
CA ASP A 365 48.26 59.99 10.51
C ASP A 365 46.99 60.60 11.13
N GLU A 366 47.15 61.48 12.13
CA GLU A 366 46.00 62.11 12.79
C GLU A 366 45.14 62.96 11.85
N LYS A 367 45.72 63.51 10.76
CA LYS A 367 44.97 64.29 9.78
C LYS A 367 44.05 63.39 8.95
N ILE A 368 44.56 62.26 8.50
CA ILE A 368 43.78 61.26 7.74
C ILE A 368 42.67 60.68 8.61
N LYS A 369 42.95 60.36 9.88
CA LYS A 369 41.89 59.91 10.80
C LYS A 369 40.80 60.96 11.00
N ALA A 370 41.17 62.24 11.09
CA ALA A 370 40.20 63.33 11.17
C ALA A 370 39.37 63.45 9.88
N LEU A 371 39.97 63.23 8.70
CA LEU A 371 39.26 63.19 7.41
C LEU A 371 38.28 62.01 7.34
N VAL A 372 38.72 60.80 7.72
CA VAL A 372 37.86 59.60 7.75
C VAL A 372 36.69 59.79 8.71
N ASN A 373 36.90 60.35 9.90
CA ASN A 373 35.82 60.63 10.84
C ASN A 373 34.83 61.68 10.29
N ARG A 374 35.34 62.71 9.58
CA ARG A 374 34.48 63.71 8.93
C ARG A 374 33.66 63.08 7.81
N GLY A 375 34.28 62.24 6.98
CA GLY A 375 33.61 61.52 5.91
C GLY A 375 32.55 60.57 6.44
N LEU A 376 32.88 59.78 7.47
CA LEU A 376 31.92 58.87 8.11
C LEU A 376 30.68 59.62 8.58
N LYS A 377 30.85 60.74 9.27
CA LYS A 377 29.74 61.56 9.74
C LYS A 377 28.88 62.11 8.60
N ALA A 378 29.50 62.54 7.50
CA ALA A 378 28.76 62.99 6.31
C ALA A 378 27.95 61.85 5.67
N LEU A 379 28.51 60.64 5.62
CA LEU A 379 27.78 59.46 5.10
C LEU A 379 26.65 59.02 6.04
N GLU A 380 26.82 59.13 7.36
CA GLU A 380 25.75 58.92 8.35
C GLU A 380 24.62 59.95 8.20
N GLU A 381 24.95 61.21 7.93
CA GLU A 381 23.95 62.25 7.65
C GLU A 381 23.19 61.94 6.36
N ILE A 382 23.87 61.49 5.31
CA ILE A 382 23.24 61.03 4.07
C ILE A 382 22.32 59.84 4.34
N SER A 383 22.78 58.82 5.07
CA SER A 383 22.02 57.59 5.30
C SER A 383 20.72 57.79 6.08
N GLN A 384 20.56 58.94 6.74
CA GLN A 384 19.36 59.34 7.49
C GLN A 384 18.39 60.23 6.68
N LEU A 385 18.72 60.61 5.45
CA LEU A 385 17.85 61.45 4.62
C LEU A 385 16.65 60.65 4.08
N ARG A 386 15.44 61.10 4.41
CA ARG A 386 14.18 60.50 3.93
C ARG A 386 14.04 60.50 2.40
N GLU A 387 14.74 61.40 1.73
CA GLU A 387 14.76 61.53 0.28
C GLU A 387 15.43 60.31 -0.41
N ILE A 388 16.16 59.48 0.34
CA ILE A 388 16.85 58.27 -0.15
C ILE A 388 15.99 57.00 0.00
N ASP A 389 14.96 57.00 0.84
CA ASP A 389 14.13 55.82 1.14
C ASP A 389 13.56 55.17 -0.13
N ALA A 390 13.20 55.98 -1.13
CA ALA A 390 12.66 55.52 -2.41
C ALA A 390 13.72 54.94 -3.37
N MET A 391 15.02 55.12 -3.08
CA MET A 391 16.15 54.71 -3.93
C MET A 391 16.03 55.19 -5.38
N ASP A 392 15.38 56.34 -5.59
CA ASP A 392 15.22 56.95 -6.90
C ASP A 392 16.57 57.50 -7.40
N PRO A 393 17.06 57.06 -8.57
CA PRO A 393 18.38 57.47 -9.09
C PRO A 393 18.57 58.98 -9.16
N SER A 394 17.54 59.74 -9.57
CA SER A 394 17.65 61.19 -9.75
C SER A 394 17.77 61.92 -8.41
N ASN A 395 17.02 61.47 -7.39
CA ASN A 395 17.13 62.00 -6.03
C ASN A 395 18.47 61.64 -5.38
N CYS A 396 18.89 60.37 -5.50
CA CYS A 396 20.21 59.92 -5.03
C CYS A 396 21.33 60.75 -5.65
N GLU A 397 21.29 60.99 -6.96
CA GLU A 397 22.28 61.79 -7.67
C GLU A 397 22.34 63.23 -7.14
N LYS A 398 21.18 63.86 -6.94
CA LYS A 398 21.08 65.23 -6.42
C LYS A 398 21.69 65.36 -5.02
N ILE A 399 21.42 64.38 -4.15
CA ILE A 399 21.95 64.34 -2.78
C ILE A 399 23.46 64.20 -2.81
N LEU A 400 23.99 63.24 -3.56
CA LEU A 400 25.43 63.01 -3.66
C LEU A 400 26.16 64.21 -4.28
N ARG A 401 25.60 64.85 -5.31
CA ARG A 401 26.20 66.07 -5.91
C ARG A 401 26.23 67.25 -4.94
N ASN A 402 25.20 67.40 -4.10
CA ASN A 402 25.17 68.43 -3.08
C ASN A 402 26.25 68.18 -2.02
N GLU A 403 26.38 66.93 -1.57
CA GLU A 403 27.38 66.58 -0.56
C GLU A 403 28.81 66.68 -1.10
N MET A 404 29.05 66.25 -2.34
CA MET A 404 30.35 66.39 -3.02
C MET A 404 30.80 67.86 -3.12
N LYS A 405 29.86 68.82 -3.21
CA LYS A 405 30.16 70.27 -3.21
C LYS A 405 30.45 70.82 -1.81
N LYS A 406 29.81 70.27 -0.78
CA LYS A 406 29.99 70.72 0.62
C LYS A 406 31.28 70.17 1.22
N GLN A 407 31.62 68.94 0.88
CA GLN A 407 32.72 68.20 1.47
C GLN A 407 33.80 67.96 0.42
N GLU A 408 34.88 68.73 0.44
CA GLU A 408 35.99 68.55 -0.51
C GLU A 408 36.79 67.25 -0.30
N VAL A 409 36.47 66.47 0.75
CA VAL A 409 37.21 65.28 1.19
C VAL A 409 36.93 64.02 0.37
N PHE A 410 35.77 63.95 -0.31
CA PHE A 410 35.40 62.79 -1.12
C PHE A 410 35.91 62.95 -2.55
N GLU A 411 36.40 61.84 -3.12
CA GLU A 411 36.68 61.72 -4.55
C GLU A 411 35.57 60.97 -5.30
N LEU A 412 34.93 60.02 -4.61
CA LEU A 412 33.78 59.27 -5.11
C LEU A 412 32.73 59.18 -4.00
N LEU A 413 31.46 59.33 -4.38
CA LEU A 413 30.31 59.00 -3.54
C LEU A 413 29.40 58.06 -4.32
N ALA A 414 28.83 57.05 -3.66
CA ALA A 414 27.86 56.17 -4.27
C ALA A 414 26.75 55.76 -3.31
N ILE A 415 25.56 55.52 -3.87
CA ILE A 415 24.43 54.88 -3.20
C ILE A 415 24.11 53.60 -3.94
N MET A 416 23.92 52.50 -3.21
CA MET A 416 23.61 51.17 -3.75
C MET A 416 22.38 50.61 -3.05
N ASN A 417 21.55 49.84 -3.76
CA ASN A 417 20.41 49.13 -3.16
C ASN A 417 20.84 47.85 -2.44
N LYS A 418 19.87 47.17 -1.80
CA LYS A 418 20.07 45.89 -1.10
C LYS A 418 20.64 44.75 -1.95
N SER A 419 20.46 44.81 -3.28
CA SER A 419 21.00 43.83 -4.23
C SER A 419 22.44 44.15 -4.67
N GLY A 420 22.97 45.32 -4.29
CA GLY A 420 24.29 45.80 -4.69
C GLY A 420 24.32 46.60 -5.98
N ASP A 421 23.17 46.90 -6.59
CA ASP A 421 23.09 47.74 -7.78
C ASP A 421 23.27 49.21 -7.41
N SER A 422 24.16 49.89 -8.10
CA SER A 422 24.35 51.33 -7.95
C SER A 422 23.09 52.10 -8.38
N LYS A 423 22.69 53.07 -7.55
CA LYS A 423 21.60 54.01 -7.83
C LYS A 423 22.11 55.38 -8.24
N ALA A 424 23.22 55.81 -7.64
CA ALA A 424 23.95 56.99 -8.07
C ALA A 424 25.43 56.82 -7.72
N ILE A 425 26.31 57.30 -8.59
CA ILE A 425 27.76 57.37 -8.36
C ILE A 425 28.18 58.77 -8.81
N ILE A 426 28.86 59.53 -7.96
CA ILE A 426 29.39 60.86 -8.29
C ILE A 426 30.90 60.82 -8.11
N LEU A 427 31.61 61.27 -9.15
CA LEU A 427 33.05 61.46 -9.13
C LEU A 427 33.39 62.95 -9.09
N LYS A 428 34.39 63.32 -8.29
CA LYS A 428 34.90 64.69 -8.23
C LYS A 428 35.51 65.08 -9.57
N GLY A 429 34.98 66.14 -10.20
CA GLY A 429 35.51 66.70 -11.46
C GLY A 429 34.95 66.11 -12.76
N LEU A 430 33.97 65.21 -12.69
CA LEU A 430 33.29 64.61 -13.86
C LEU A 430 31.80 64.95 -13.86
N ASP A 431 31.28 65.40 -15.00
CA ASP A 431 29.86 65.75 -15.15
C ASP A 431 28.96 64.51 -15.36
N SER A 432 29.49 63.41 -15.91
CA SER A 432 28.79 62.13 -16.09
C SER A 432 29.60 60.95 -15.56
N SER A 433 28.91 59.99 -14.95
CA SER A 433 29.46 58.78 -14.31
C SER A 433 28.75 57.49 -14.77
N GLN A 434 28.09 57.54 -15.94
CA GLN A 434 27.32 56.40 -16.48
C GLN A 434 28.14 55.11 -16.62
N ASP A 435 29.43 55.22 -16.96
CA ASP A 435 30.32 54.07 -17.16
C ASP A 435 30.69 53.33 -15.86
N LEU A 436 30.33 53.89 -14.70
CA LEU A 436 30.59 53.31 -13.38
C LEU A 436 29.35 52.63 -12.79
N GLN A 437 28.22 52.65 -13.49
CA GLN A 437 27.01 51.98 -13.00
C GLN A 437 27.18 50.46 -13.09
N GLY A 438 26.80 49.74 -12.04
CA GLY A 438 26.95 48.28 -11.99
C GLY A 438 26.55 47.67 -10.64
N ASN A 439 26.79 46.36 -10.52
CA ASN A 439 26.56 45.62 -9.28
C ASN A 439 27.86 45.43 -8.49
N TYR A 440 27.86 45.87 -7.23
CA TYR A 440 28.99 45.91 -6.32
C TYR A 440 28.80 45.01 -5.10
N SER A 441 27.86 44.06 -5.14
CA SER A 441 27.55 43.14 -4.03
C SER A 441 28.74 42.26 -3.60
N HIS A 442 29.69 42.02 -4.50
CA HIS A 442 30.91 41.27 -4.25
C HIS A 442 31.94 42.02 -3.40
N ARG A 443 31.76 43.33 -3.18
CA ARG A 443 32.75 44.18 -2.51
C ARG A 443 32.70 44.00 -0.99
N PRO A 444 33.86 43.94 -0.30
CA PRO A 444 33.91 43.80 1.16
C PRO A 444 33.11 44.89 1.90
N TYR A 445 33.20 46.14 1.43
CA TYR A 445 32.45 47.24 2.04
C TYR A 445 30.93 47.07 1.92
N PHE A 446 30.44 46.43 0.86
CA PHE A 446 29.02 46.16 0.67
C PHE A 446 28.57 45.00 1.55
N GLN A 447 29.32 43.90 1.52
CA GLN A 447 29.00 42.69 2.29
C GLN A 447 28.93 42.95 3.80
N GLU A 448 29.78 43.83 4.32
CA GLU A 448 29.76 44.22 5.73
C GLU A 448 28.68 45.28 6.01
N ALA A 449 28.60 46.35 5.20
CA ALA A 449 27.63 47.41 5.48
C ALA A 449 26.17 46.95 5.35
N ILE A 450 25.87 46.01 4.46
CA ILE A 450 24.50 45.50 4.33
C ILE A 450 24.06 44.61 5.51
N LYS A 451 25.00 44.15 6.35
CA LYS A 451 24.69 43.45 7.62
C LYS A 451 24.32 44.41 8.75
N GLY A 452 24.54 45.71 8.56
CA GLY A 452 24.18 46.77 9.51
C GLY A 452 25.37 47.44 10.21
N ASP A 453 26.60 47.04 9.90
CA ASP A 453 27.81 47.62 10.49
C ASP A 453 28.40 48.72 9.61
N HIS A 454 29.11 49.68 10.20
CA HIS A 454 29.90 50.64 9.42
C HIS A 454 31.18 49.95 8.94
N PHE A 455 31.52 50.14 7.67
CA PHE A 455 32.77 49.62 7.12
C PHE A 455 33.74 50.75 6.82
N ILE A 456 34.99 50.59 7.25
CA ILE A 456 36.11 51.47 6.88
C ILE A 456 37.21 50.57 6.33
N SER A 457 37.56 50.77 5.06
CA SER A 457 38.60 49.99 4.42
C SER A 457 39.98 50.32 5.00
N LYS A 458 40.93 49.38 4.89
CA LYS A 458 42.33 49.78 4.87
C LYS A 458 42.58 50.68 3.65
N PRO A 459 43.55 51.60 3.71
CA PRO A 459 43.89 52.41 2.56
C PRO A 459 44.28 51.55 1.35
N TYR A 460 43.69 51.83 0.19
CA TYR A 460 43.88 51.07 -1.05
C TYR A 460 43.75 51.98 -2.28
N ILE A 461 44.04 51.44 -3.47
CA ILE A 461 43.91 52.17 -4.72
C ILE A 461 42.46 52.04 -5.21
N SER A 462 41.73 53.15 -5.29
CA SER A 462 40.38 53.16 -5.83
C SER A 462 40.40 52.69 -7.29
N LEU A 463 39.37 51.94 -7.65
CA LEU A 463 39.23 51.36 -8.99
C LEU A 463 38.54 52.29 -9.97
N SER A 464 37.92 53.34 -9.44
CA SER A 464 37.16 54.33 -10.20
C SER A 464 38.00 55.57 -10.50
N THR A 465 38.84 55.97 -9.54
CA THR A 465 39.68 57.18 -9.62
C THR A 465 41.15 56.85 -9.81
N TYR A 466 41.59 55.62 -9.50
CA TYR A 466 43.00 55.19 -9.51
C TYR A 466 43.88 56.07 -8.62
N THR A 467 43.28 56.70 -7.63
CA THR A 467 43.93 57.46 -6.57
C THR A 467 43.91 56.64 -5.30
N TYR A 468 44.79 56.99 -4.38
CA TYR A 468 44.85 56.35 -3.09
C TYR A 468 43.67 56.83 -2.23
N CYS A 469 42.89 55.89 -1.68
CA CYS A 469 41.69 56.21 -0.94
C CYS A 469 41.45 55.33 0.30
N VAL A 470 40.56 55.82 1.17
CA VAL A 470 39.83 54.99 2.14
C VAL A 470 38.37 54.98 1.75
N THR A 471 37.79 53.79 1.58
CA THR A 471 36.34 53.66 1.42
C THR A 471 35.68 53.57 2.78
N ILE A 472 34.66 54.38 2.96
CA ILE A 472 33.72 54.27 4.07
C ILE A 472 32.39 53.83 3.49
N ALA A 473 31.73 52.86 4.11
CA ALA A 473 30.37 52.47 3.78
C ALA A 473 29.49 52.43 5.03
N VAL A 474 28.27 52.94 4.89
CA VAL A 474 27.27 53.09 5.95
C VAL A 474 25.95 52.48 5.47
N PRO A 475 25.26 51.66 6.28
CA PRO A 475 23.94 51.15 5.95
C PRO A 475 22.91 52.28 5.86
N ILE A 476 22.04 52.20 4.86
CA ILE A 476 20.85 53.04 4.74
C ILE A 476 19.69 52.27 5.35
N ILE A 477 19.16 52.80 6.45
CA ILE A 477 18.09 52.17 7.23
C ILE A 477 16.80 52.96 7.02
N ALA A 478 15.81 52.35 6.36
CA ALA A 478 14.51 52.96 6.17
C ALA A 478 13.71 53.06 7.49
N HIS A 479 12.63 53.84 7.49
CA HIS A 479 11.77 54.06 8.67
C HIS A 479 11.23 52.79 9.37
N GLN A 480 11.19 51.64 8.69
CA GLN A 480 10.79 50.35 9.25
C GLN A 480 11.93 49.55 9.92
N ARG A 481 13.12 50.16 10.10
CA ARG A 481 14.37 49.51 10.57
C ARG A 481 14.91 48.43 9.62
N GLU A 482 14.48 48.45 8.36
CA GLU A 482 15.04 47.58 7.33
C GLU A 482 16.21 48.28 6.62
N ILE A 483 17.32 47.56 6.43
CA ILE A 483 18.43 48.01 5.60
C ILE A 483 18.01 47.90 4.13
N ILE A 484 17.88 49.04 3.46
CA ILE A 484 17.42 49.11 2.06
C ILE A 484 18.57 49.26 1.05
N GLY A 485 19.78 49.51 1.56
CA GLY A 485 20.98 49.70 0.76
C GLY A 485 22.14 50.25 1.58
N ILE A 486 23.15 50.77 0.90
CA ILE A 486 24.31 51.40 1.53
C ILE A 486 24.63 52.72 0.84
N VAL A 487 25.22 53.65 1.59
CA VAL A 487 25.94 54.81 1.04
C VAL A 487 27.42 54.60 1.30
N MET A 488 28.24 54.87 0.30
CA MET A 488 29.69 54.79 0.42
C MET A 488 30.36 56.05 -0.11
N GLY A 489 31.55 56.33 0.41
CA GLY A 489 32.44 57.36 -0.11
C GLY A 489 33.88 56.90 -0.13
N ASP A 490 34.58 57.15 -1.24
CA ASP A 490 36.03 57.06 -1.31
C ASP A 490 36.58 58.43 -0.91
N LEU A 491 37.41 58.45 0.13
CA LEU A 491 38.14 59.64 0.56
C LEU A 491 39.52 59.61 -0.06
N SER A 492 39.85 60.67 -0.81
CA SER A 492 41.17 60.80 -1.40
C SER A 492 42.22 61.06 -0.33
N LEU A 493 43.32 60.33 -0.44
CA LEU A 493 44.47 60.43 0.44
C LEU A 493 45.65 61.18 -0.22
N GLU A 494 45.46 61.68 -1.44
CA GLU A 494 46.50 62.32 -2.27
C GLU A 494 46.43 63.86 -2.27
N ASN A 495 45.57 64.47 -1.43
CA ASN A 495 45.38 65.94 -1.35
C ASN A 495 46.17 66.62 -0.23
#